data_AF-A0A143Z9P7-F1
#
_entry.id   AF-A0A143Z9P7-F1
#
_cell.length_a   1.000
_cell.length_b   1.000
_cell.length_c   1.000
_cell.angle_alpha   90.00
_cell.angle_beta   90.00
_cell.angle_gamma   90.00
#
_symmetry.space_group_name_H-M   'P 1'
#
loop_
_entity.id
_entity.type
_entity.pdbx_description
1 polymer ?
#
loop_
_entity_poly.entity_id
_entity_poly.type
_entity_poly.pdbx_seq_one_letter_code
_entity_poly.pdbx_strand_id
1 'polypeptide(L)'
;MGSITAIKVAQKQLGLDDDVYRAKLQLITGKSSAKDMTEEERQAVITEFRRLGFKPIERRQNGRQKLSGKYAGKLQALWIAGFNLGVVRDRDDAALIAFVKVQTGIDHVRWLQDAEDARKVIEALKKWLNREAGVDWSVHSRLQPWQRADGYRIAQAQWVILVGAVEAKIPRAFWDAVKGILGQQVSGRALTADEWITVMNAFGRRIREKKVR
;
A
#
# COMPACT_ATOMS: atom_id res chain seq x y z
N MET A 1 -20.37 3.69 -2.44
CA MET A 1 -20.37 4.75 -3.48
C MET A 1 -21.74 4.67 -4.13
N GLY A 2 -22.48 5.77 -4.25
CA GLY A 2 -23.77 5.74 -4.95
C GLY A 2 -23.59 5.37 -6.43
N SER A 3 -24.52 4.61 -6.98
CA SER A 3 -24.50 4.14 -8.39
C SER A 3 -24.43 5.28 -9.40
N ILE A 4 -25.11 6.40 -9.14
CA ILE A 4 -25.01 7.64 -9.96
C ILE A 4 -23.57 8.18 -9.97
N THR A 5 -22.90 8.21 -8.81
CA THR A 5 -21.50 8.65 -8.72
C THR A 5 -20.60 7.71 -9.51
N ALA A 6 -20.83 6.39 -9.45
CA ALA A 6 -20.05 5.42 -10.21
C ALA A 6 -20.20 5.63 -11.73
N ILE A 7 -21.42 5.88 -12.21
CA ILE A 7 -21.69 6.19 -13.63
C ILE A 7 -20.96 7.47 -14.07
N LYS A 8 -20.95 8.52 -13.25
CA LYS A 8 -20.23 9.77 -13.57
C LYS A 8 -18.71 9.61 -13.53
N VAL A 9 -18.18 8.77 -12.66
CA VAL A 9 -16.76 8.40 -12.68
C VAL A 9 -16.42 7.62 -13.94
N ALA A 10 -17.28 6.67 -14.33
CA ALA A 10 -17.10 5.88 -15.54
C ALA A 10 -17.12 6.73 -16.81
N GLN A 11 -18.04 7.71 -16.90
CA GLN A 11 -18.06 8.68 -18.00
C GLN A 11 -16.69 9.34 -18.19
N LYS A 12 -16.11 9.86 -17.10
CA LYS A 12 -14.78 10.50 -17.13
C LYS A 12 -13.66 9.52 -17.46
N GLN A 13 -13.68 8.32 -16.88
CA GLN A 13 -12.62 7.32 -17.09
C GLN A 13 -12.60 6.78 -18.52
N LEU A 14 -13.77 6.64 -19.14
CA LEU A 14 -13.93 6.18 -20.52
C LEU A 14 -13.75 7.31 -21.55
N GLY A 15 -13.54 8.55 -21.11
CA GLY A 15 -13.38 9.69 -22.00
C GLY A 15 -14.64 10.00 -22.83
N LEU A 16 -15.82 9.65 -22.31
CA LEU A 16 -17.08 9.90 -23.01
C LEU A 16 -17.47 11.37 -22.85
N ASP A 17 -17.59 12.08 -23.98
CA ASP A 17 -18.26 13.38 -24.00
C ASP A 17 -19.74 13.24 -23.57
N ASP A 18 -20.38 14.36 -23.29
CA ASP A 18 -21.74 14.38 -22.74
C ASP A 18 -22.80 13.80 -23.69
N ASP A 19 -22.63 13.95 -25.01
CA ASP A 19 -23.60 13.49 -26.00
C ASP A 19 -23.48 11.99 -26.23
N VAL A 20 -22.25 11.48 -26.37
CA VAL A 20 -21.96 10.04 -26.42
C VAL A 20 -22.40 9.36 -25.14
N TYR A 21 -22.17 10.00 -23.98
CA TYR A 21 -22.64 9.51 -22.69
C TYR A 21 -24.17 9.37 -22.65
N ARG A 22 -24.91 10.43 -22.99
CA ARG A 22 -26.38 10.40 -23.01
C ARG A 22 -26.92 9.37 -23.99
N ALA A 23 -26.32 9.26 -25.18
CA ALA A 23 -26.69 8.26 -26.19
C ALA A 23 -26.49 6.84 -25.67
N LYS A 24 -25.39 6.55 -24.97
CA LYS A 24 -25.17 5.23 -24.34
C LYS A 24 -26.18 4.94 -23.24
N LEU A 25 -26.52 5.92 -22.40
CA LEU A 25 -27.56 5.75 -21.39
C LEU A 25 -28.91 5.40 -22.03
N GLN A 26 -29.27 6.14 -23.08
CA GLN A 26 -30.51 5.92 -23.85
C GLN A 26 -30.54 4.53 -24.47
N LEU A 27 -29.42 4.06 -25.03
CA LEU A 27 -29.32 2.74 -25.64
C LEU A 27 -29.50 1.60 -24.62
N ILE A 28 -28.93 1.76 -23.42
CA ILE A 28 -28.94 0.70 -22.40
C ILE A 28 -30.26 0.66 -21.63
N THR A 29 -30.89 1.82 -21.39
CA THR A 29 -31.99 1.95 -20.42
C THR A 29 -33.22 2.68 -20.96
N GLY A 30 -33.15 3.24 -22.17
CA GLY A 30 -34.20 4.11 -22.70
C GLY A 30 -34.27 5.50 -22.05
N LYS A 31 -33.30 5.86 -21.20
CA LYS A 31 -33.26 7.16 -20.50
C LYS A 31 -31.93 7.86 -20.74
N SER A 32 -31.97 9.18 -20.90
CA SER A 32 -30.77 10.01 -21.15
C SER A 32 -30.10 10.54 -19.87
N SER A 33 -30.67 10.26 -18.70
CA SER A 33 -30.20 10.77 -17.41
C SER A 33 -30.17 9.67 -16.34
N ALA A 34 -29.03 9.54 -15.67
CA ALA A 34 -28.85 8.57 -14.57
C ALA A 34 -29.71 8.87 -13.33
N LYS A 35 -30.26 10.09 -13.22
CA LYS A 35 -31.19 10.47 -12.15
C LYS A 35 -32.59 9.87 -12.35
N ASP A 36 -32.97 9.64 -13.59
CA ASP A 36 -34.31 9.14 -13.95
C ASP A 36 -34.36 7.60 -13.95
N MET A 37 -33.21 6.96 -13.72
CA MET A 37 -33.05 5.51 -13.72
C MET A 37 -33.47 4.87 -12.39
N THR A 38 -33.90 3.61 -12.43
CA THR A 38 -33.96 2.74 -11.24
C THR A 38 -32.56 2.28 -10.85
N GLU A 39 -32.41 1.62 -9.70
CA GLU A 39 -31.11 1.10 -9.29
C GLU A 39 -30.65 -0.06 -10.19
N GLU A 40 -31.59 -0.89 -10.64
CA GLU A 40 -31.35 -2.00 -11.57
C GLU A 40 -30.84 -1.48 -12.92
N GLU A 41 -31.46 -0.43 -13.46
CA GLU A 41 -31.02 0.23 -14.70
C GLU A 41 -29.63 0.85 -14.53
N ARG A 42 -29.35 1.50 -13.40
CA ARG A 42 -28.01 2.03 -13.10
C ARG A 42 -26.97 0.91 -13.02
N GLN A 43 -27.33 -0.22 -12.43
CA GLN A 43 -26.43 -1.37 -12.35
C GLN A 43 -26.17 -1.99 -13.73
N ALA A 44 -27.16 -2.02 -14.63
CA ALA A 44 -26.98 -2.43 -16.02
C ALA A 44 -26.00 -1.51 -16.77
N VAL A 45 -26.13 -0.18 -16.61
CA VAL A 45 -25.18 0.80 -17.17
C VAL A 45 -23.78 0.59 -16.63
N ILE A 46 -23.62 0.38 -15.31
CA ILE A 46 -22.31 0.12 -14.70
C ILE A 46 -21.70 -1.17 -15.25
N THR A 47 -22.49 -2.22 -15.46
CA THR A 47 -22.03 -3.48 -16.03
C THR A 47 -21.53 -3.29 -17.47
N GLU A 48 -22.29 -2.55 -18.29
CA GLU A 48 -21.86 -2.26 -19.67
C GLU A 48 -20.60 -1.38 -19.69
N PHE A 49 -20.53 -0.38 -18.83
CA PHE A 49 -19.33 0.45 -18.73
C PHE A 49 -18.12 -0.35 -18.27
N ARG A 50 -18.28 -1.33 -17.37
CA ARG A 50 -17.19 -2.27 -17.00
C ARG A 50 -16.71 -3.07 -18.20
N ARG A 51 -17.64 -3.54 -19.05
CA ARG A 51 -17.31 -4.21 -20.32
C ARG A 51 -16.49 -3.31 -21.25
N LEU A 52 -16.79 -2.01 -21.26
CA LEU A 52 -16.05 -0.98 -22.01
C LEU A 52 -14.73 -0.54 -21.34
N GLY A 53 -14.34 -1.12 -20.20
CA GLY A 53 -13.08 -0.83 -19.54
C GLY A 53 -13.17 0.09 -18.31
N PHE A 54 -14.37 0.42 -17.83
CA PHE A 54 -14.55 1.12 -16.55
C PHE A 54 -14.03 0.24 -15.40
N LYS A 55 -13.10 0.80 -14.61
CA LYS A 55 -12.58 0.15 -13.41
C LYS A 55 -13.01 0.95 -12.20
N PRO A 56 -13.97 0.46 -11.38
CA PRO A 56 -14.44 1.17 -10.20
C PRO A 56 -13.30 1.56 -9.28
N ILE A 57 -13.41 2.74 -8.65
CA ILE A 57 -12.47 3.16 -7.63
C ILE A 57 -12.57 2.18 -6.46
N GLU A 58 -11.48 1.46 -6.20
CA GLU A 58 -11.39 0.59 -5.04
C GLU A 58 -11.41 1.40 -3.74
N ARG A 59 -12.27 0.97 -2.82
CA ARG A 59 -12.34 1.51 -1.46
C ARG A 59 -11.91 0.45 -0.46
N ARG A 60 -11.34 0.90 0.65
CA ARG A 60 -11.08 0.09 1.84
C ARG A 60 -12.40 -0.18 2.56
N GLN A 61 -12.41 -1.18 3.45
CA GLN A 61 -13.58 -1.52 4.28
C GLN A 61 -14.07 -0.33 5.12
N ASN A 62 -13.17 0.57 5.53
CA ASN A 62 -13.50 1.82 6.23
C ASN A 62 -13.98 2.96 5.30
N GLY A 63 -14.34 2.66 4.05
CA GLY A 63 -14.90 3.62 3.09
C GLY A 63 -13.89 4.56 2.42
N ARG A 64 -12.64 4.64 2.90
CA ARG A 64 -11.57 5.47 2.31
C ARG A 64 -11.14 4.91 0.95
N GLN A 65 -10.80 5.79 0.01
CA GLN A 65 -10.23 5.39 -1.29
C GLN A 65 -8.88 4.69 -1.07
N LYS A 66 -8.64 3.56 -1.76
CA LYS A 66 -7.31 2.96 -1.75
C LYS A 66 -6.33 3.87 -2.50
N LEU A 67 -5.12 4.02 -1.97
CA LEU A 67 -4.03 4.67 -2.70
C LEU A 67 -3.83 3.99 -4.06
N SER A 68 -3.77 4.79 -5.12
CA SER A 68 -3.63 4.33 -6.50
C SER A 68 -2.50 5.08 -7.21
N GLY A 69 -2.00 4.51 -8.30
CA GLY A 69 -0.88 5.04 -9.07
C GLY A 69 0.21 4.00 -9.31
N LYS A 70 1.05 4.25 -10.31
CA LYS A 70 2.10 3.31 -10.77
C LYS A 70 3.05 2.89 -9.65
N TYR A 71 3.38 3.80 -8.74
CA TYR A 71 4.32 3.57 -7.63
C TYR A 71 3.66 3.45 -6.24
N ALA A 72 2.32 3.52 -6.19
CA ALA A 72 1.57 3.60 -4.93
C ALA A 72 1.84 2.42 -3.98
N GLY A 73 1.87 1.19 -4.50
CA GLY A 73 2.10 0.00 -3.69
C GLY A 73 3.46 0.00 -2.99
N LYS A 74 4.53 0.38 -3.71
CA LYS A 74 5.89 0.42 -3.14
C LYS A 74 6.03 1.53 -2.09
N LEU A 75 5.48 2.72 -2.37
CA LEU A 75 5.51 3.84 -1.43
C LEU A 75 4.71 3.53 -0.16
N GLN A 76 3.52 2.95 -0.31
CA GLN A 76 2.70 2.52 0.82
C GLN A 76 3.38 1.44 1.65
N ALA A 77 4.02 0.45 1.01
CA ALA A 77 4.76 -0.59 1.73
C ALA A 77 5.90 0.00 2.58
N LEU A 78 6.68 0.94 2.03
CA LEU A 78 7.74 1.62 2.79
C LEU A 78 7.19 2.52 3.91
N TRP A 79 6.06 3.19 3.67
CA TRP A 79 5.39 4.01 4.69
C TRP A 79 4.91 3.15 5.87
N ILE A 80 4.26 2.02 5.58
CA ILE A 80 3.81 1.05 6.59
C ILE A 80 5.01 0.45 7.32
N ALA A 81 6.10 0.14 6.61
CA ALA A 81 7.35 -0.30 7.23
C ALA A 81 7.87 0.73 8.22
N GLY A 82 7.88 2.02 7.86
CA GLY A 82 8.26 3.11 8.76
C GLY A 82 7.38 3.21 10.00
N PHE A 83 6.07 2.99 9.86
CA PHE A 83 5.16 2.94 11.01
C PHE A 83 5.43 1.72 11.90
N ASN A 84 5.73 0.57 11.30
CA ASN A 84 6.11 -0.65 12.00
C ASN A 84 7.48 -0.56 12.67
N LEU A 85 8.39 0.27 12.19
CA LEU A 85 9.65 0.60 12.86
C LEU A 85 9.48 1.66 13.95
N GLY A 86 8.29 2.25 14.08
CA GLY A 86 8.02 3.37 15.00
C GLY A 86 8.73 4.66 14.62
N VAL A 87 9.12 4.81 13.34
CA VAL A 87 9.72 6.02 12.75
C VAL A 87 8.63 6.98 12.29
N VAL A 88 7.64 6.45 11.58
CA VAL A 88 6.46 7.20 11.14
C VAL A 88 5.40 7.18 12.24
N ARG A 89 4.86 8.35 12.59
CA ARG A 89 3.82 8.50 13.62
C ARG A 89 2.42 8.21 13.07
N ASP A 90 2.11 8.75 11.89
CA ASP A 90 0.81 8.58 11.24
C ASP A 90 0.90 7.63 10.04
N ARG A 91 0.21 6.50 10.15
CA ARG A 91 0.16 5.47 9.09
C ARG A 91 -0.78 5.81 7.93
N ASP A 92 -1.57 6.87 8.04
CA ASP A 92 -2.60 7.17 7.05
C ASP A 92 -1.99 7.62 5.71
N ASP A 93 -2.66 7.22 4.61
CA ASP A 93 -2.23 7.53 3.25
C ASP A 93 -2.13 9.05 3.00
N ALA A 94 -2.89 9.86 3.74
CA ALA A 94 -2.82 11.32 3.67
C ALA A 94 -1.45 11.86 4.13
N ALA A 95 -0.89 11.29 5.19
CA ALA A 95 0.45 11.64 5.67
C ALA A 95 1.52 11.23 4.65
N LEU A 96 1.37 10.06 4.02
CA LEU A 96 2.23 9.65 2.90
C LEU A 96 2.13 10.62 1.71
N ILE A 97 0.91 11.03 1.33
CA ILE A 97 0.70 12.00 0.24
C ILE A 97 1.38 13.34 0.56
N ALA A 98 1.25 13.83 1.80
CA ALA A 98 1.93 15.05 2.23
C ALA A 98 3.46 14.91 2.15
N PHE A 99 4.00 13.76 2.56
CA PHE A 99 5.43 13.47 2.41
C PHE A 99 5.86 13.50 0.93
N VAL A 100 5.11 12.84 0.04
CA VAL A 100 5.38 12.84 -1.40
C VAL A 100 5.39 14.26 -1.96
N LYS A 101 4.39 15.08 -1.60
CA LYS A 101 4.31 16.49 -2.02
C LYS A 101 5.53 17.29 -1.59
N VAL A 102 6.05 17.08 -0.38
CA VAL A 102 7.28 17.76 0.09
C VAL A 102 8.50 17.33 -0.74
N GLN A 103 8.59 16.07 -1.16
CA GLN A 103 9.74 15.57 -1.91
C GLN A 103 9.73 15.97 -3.39
N THR A 104 8.54 16.10 -4.00
CA THR A 104 8.42 16.23 -5.47
C THR A 104 7.57 17.41 -5.94
N GLY A 105 6.82 18.07 -5.05
CA GLY A 105 5.80 19.05 -5.40
C GLY A 105 4.49 18.44 -5.93
N ILE A 106 4.40 17.12 -6.10
CA ILE A 106 3.23 16.46 -6.67
C ILE A 106 2.17 16.23 -5.59
N ASP A 107 0.97 16.77 -5.82
CA ASP A 107 -0.13 16.80 -4.84
C ASP A 107 -0.72 15.43 -4.48
N HIS A 108 -0.55 14.40 -5.32
CA HIS A 108 -1.05 13.06 -5.02
C HIS A 108 -0.26 11.97 -5.73
N VAL A 109 -0.02 10.85 -5.03
CA VAL A 109 0.65 9.64 -5.56
C VAL A 109 0.07 9.11 -6.88
N ARG A 110 -1.22 9.35 -7.19
CA ARG A 110 -1.83 8.90 -8.45
C ARG A 110 -1.27 9.65 -9.67
N TRP A 111 -0.71 10.83 -9.44
CA TRP A 111 -0.07 11.69 -10.45
C TRP A 111 1.45 11.50 -10.51
N LEU A 112 2.01 10.70 -9.61
CA LEU A 112 3.42 10.32 -9.64
C LEU A 112 3.62 9.26 -10.74
N GLN A 113 3.88 9.71 -11.97
CA GLN A 113 4.06 8.86 -13.15
C GLN A 113 5.52 8.75 -13.57
N ASP A 114 6.31 9.80 -13.31
CA ASP A 114 7.73 9.85 -13.62
C ASP A 114 8.55 8.94 -12.70
N ALA A 115 9.53 8.25 -13.28
CA ALA A 115 10.34 7.28 -12.57
C ALA A 115 11.39 7.94 -11.66
N GLU A 116 11.93 9.09 -12.06
CA GLU A 116 12.93 9.82 -11.29
C GLU A 116 12.31 10.44 -10.03
N ASP A 117 11.11 11.03 -10.15
CA ASP A 117 10.38 11.54 -9.00
C ASP A 117 9.98 10.42 -8.04
N ALA A 118 9.54 9.28 -8.55
CA ALA A 118 9.27 8.11 -7.71
C ALA A 118 10.54 7.61 -6.99
N ARG A 119 11.68 7.58 -7.70
CA ARG A 119 12.97 7.19 -7.13
C ARG A 119 13.40 8.15 -6.02
N LYS A 120 13.23 9.46 -6.18
CA LYS A 120 13.51 10.46 -5.13
C LYS A 120 12.77 10.14 -3.84
N VAL A 121 11.45 9.90 -3.93
CA VAL A 121 10.63 9.56 -2.75
C VAL A 121 11.05 8.24 -2.12
N ILE A 122 11.26 7.19 -2.92
CA ILE A 122 11.68 5.86 -2.44
C ILE A 122 13.00 5.94 -1.69
N GLU A 123 14.00 6.62 -2.26
CA GLU A 123 15.31 6.75 -1.63
C GLU A 123 15.28 7.67 -0.41
N ALA A 124 14.44 8.71 -0.39
CA ALA A 124 14.21 9.52 0.80
C ALA A 124 13.62 8.67 1.95
N LEU A 125 12.62 7.82 1.66
CA LEU A 125 12.06 6.89 2.65
C LEU A 125 13.11 5.90 3.15
N LYS A 126 13.83 5.21 2.26
CA LYS A 126 14.87 4.25 2.66
C LYS A 126 15.95 4.89 3.53
N LYS A 127 16.45 6.07 3.15
CA LYS A 127 17.45 6.83 3.93
C LYS A 127 16.90 7.19 5.31
N TRP A 128 15.65 7.64 5.39
CA TRP A 128 15.02 7.94 6.66
C TRP A 128 14.92 6.70 7.57
N LEU A 129 14.45 5.57 7.03
CA LEU A 129 14.34 4.31 7.77
C LEU A 129 15.70 3.73 8.18
N ASN A 130 16.72 3.87 7.33
CA ASN A 130 18.08 3.48 7.67
C ASN A 130 18.62 4.32 8.83
N ARG A 131 18.46 5.65 8.77
CA ARG A 131 18.96 6.57 9.80
C ARG A 131 18.29 6.36 11.15
N GLU A 132 16.96 6.24 11.19
CA GLU A 132 16.20 6.22 12.46
C GLU A 132 16.03 4.82 13.06
N ALA A 133 16.10 3.77 12.23
CA ALA A 133 15.80 2.41 12.66
C ALA A 133 16.85 1.37 12.23
N GLY A 134 17.93 1.78 11.57
CA GLY A 134 19.04 0.89 11.22
C GLY A 134 18.72 -0.13 10.14
N VAL A 135 17.69 0.09 9.31
CA VAL A 135 17.36 -0.86 8.23
C VAL A 135 18.48 -0.89 7.19
N ASP A 136 19.11 -2.06 7.03
CA ASP A 136 20.08 -2.29 5.95
C ASP A 136 19.35 -2.69 4.66
N TRP A 137 19.45 -1.82 3.65
CA TRP A 137 18.85 -2.04 2.33
C TRP A 137 19.81 -2.69 1.33
N SER A 138 21.04 -3.01 1.73
CA SER A 138 22.04 -3.60 0.85
C SER A 138 21.62 -4.99 0.37
N VAL A 139 21.84 -5.25 -0.93
CA VAL A 139 21.59 -6.55 -1.56
C VAL A 139 22.87 -6.96 -2.27
N HIS A 140 23.45 -8.09 -1.88
CA HIS A 140 24.65 -8.64 -2.54
C HIS A 140 24.52 -10.15 -2.74
N SER A 141 25.32 -10.70 -3.66
CA SER A 141 25.22 -12.09 -4.12
C SER A 141 25.35 -13.13 -2.99
N ARG A 142 26.12 -12.83 -1.93
CA ARG A 142 26.30 -13.71 -0.77
C ARG A 142 25.07 -13.87 0.12
N LEU A 143 24.05 -12.99 -0.02
CA LEU A 143 22.81 -13.12 0.75
C LEU A 143 21.98 -14.27 0.19
N GLN A 144 21.45 -15.08 1.10
CA GLN A 144 20.45 -16.09 0.77
C GLN A 144 19.19 -15.42 0.20
N PRO A 145 18.43 -16.09 -0.69
CA PRO A 145 17.24 -15.49 -1.31
C PRO A 145 16.25 -14.89 -0.31
N TRP A 146 16.02 -15.56 0.82
CA TRP A 146 15.12 -15.06 1.88
C TRP A 146 15.68 -13.84 2.63
N GLN A 147 17.01 -13.67 2.69
CA GLN A 147 17.65 -12.47 3.25
C GLN A 147 17.52 -11.25 2.33
N ARG A 148 17.25 -11.48 1.04
CA ARG A 148 17.04 -10.40 0.08
C ARG A 148 15.63 -9.83 0.12
N ALA A 149 14.72 -10.42 0.90
CA ALA A 149 13.37 -9.91 1.06
C ALA A 149 13.36 -8.65 1.93
N ASP A 150 12.67 -7.59 1.47
CA ASP A 150 12.50 -6.36 2.26
C ASP A 150 11.84 -6.64 3.62
N GLY A 151 10.89 -7.59 3.66
CA GLY A 151 10.23 -8.00 4.90
C GLY A 151 11.19 -8.57 5.95
N TYR A 152 12.18 -9.37 5.53
CA TYR A 152 13.23 -9.88 6.43
C TYR A 152 14.07 -8.74 7.00
N ARG A 153 14.54 -7.82 6.14
CA ARG A 153 15.39 -6.69 6.56
C ARG A 153 14.70 -5.79 7.56
N ILE A 154 13.43 -5.47 7.30
CA ILE A 154 12.62 -4.67 8.23
C ILE A 154 12.41 -5.44 9.53
N ALA A 155 12.06 -6.73 9.49
CA ALA A 155 11.90 -7.54 10.69
C ALA A 155 13.19 -7.68 11.50
N GLN A 156 14.35 -7.78 10.85
CA GLN A 156 15.66 -7.80 11.51
C GLN A 156 15.95 -6.47 12.21
N ALA A 157 15.71 -5.34 11.54
CA ALA A 157 15.86 -4.02 12.15
C ALA A 157 14.93 -3.84 13.36
N GLN A 158 13.66 -4.27 13.24
CA GLN A 158 12.72 -4.28 14.35
C GLN A 158 13.19 -5.16 15.51
N TRP A 159 13.78 -6.32 15.22
CA TRP A 159 14.33 -7.20 16.23
C TRP A 159 15.46 -6.52 16.99
N VAL A 160 16.42 -5.89 16.28
CA VAL A 160 17.50 -5.10 16.88
C VAL A 160 16.95 -4.00 17.81
N ILE A 161 15.89 -3.30 17.39
CA ILE A 161 15.23 -2.28 18.23
C ILE A 161 14.60 -2.91 19.49
N LEU A 162 14.02 -4.10 19.38
CA LEU A 162 13.31 -4.76 20.49
C LEU A 162 14.24 -5.33 21.54
N VAL A 163 15.36 -5.94 21.14
CA VAL A 163 16.25 -6.70 22.03
C VAL A 163 17.65 -6.12 22.20
N GLY A 164 18.02 -5.12 21.40
CA GLY A 164 19.35 -4.54 21.37
C GLY A 164 20.34 -5.28 20.45
N ALA A 165 21.43 -4.61 20.09
CA ALA A 165 22.38 -5.09 19.09
C ALA A 165 23.16 -6.35 19.50
N VAL A 166 23.34 -6.60 20.80
CA VAL A 166 24.06 -7.78 21.30
C VAL A 166 23.18 -9.02 21.16
N GLU A 167 21.96 -8.98 21.71
CA GLU A 167 21.01 -10.09 21.66
C GLU A 167 20.57 -10.40 20.21
N ALA A 168 20.48 -9.38 19.36
CA ALA A 168 20.15 -9.57 17.95
C ALA A 168 21.19 -10.37 17.14
N LYS A 169 22.43 -10.51 17.65
CA LYS A 169 23.45 -11.36 17.02
C LYS A 169 23.18 -12.85 17.20
N ILE A 170 22.30 -13.24 18.12
CA ILE A 170 21.95 -14.64 18.38
C ILE A 170 20.90 -15.08 17.34
N PRO A 171 21.26 -15.81 16.26
CA PRO A 171 20.33 -16.03 15.15
C PRO A 171 19.12 -16.85 15.56
N ARG A 172 19.31 -17.79 16.50
CA ARG A 172 18.25 -18.64 17.03
C ARG A 172 17.16 -17.85 17.72
N ALA A 173 17.49 -16.80 18.48
CA ALA A 173 16.52 -16.00 19.21
C ALA A 173 15.55 -15.27 18.25
N PHE A 174 16.06 -14.73 17.15
CA PHE A 174 15.23 -14.14 16.09
C PHE A 174 14.24 -15.16 15.52
N TRP A 175 14.74 -16.35 15.13
CA TRP A 175 13.90 -17.38 14.54
C TRP A 175 12.90 -17.99 15.51
N ASP A 176 13.25 -18.12 16.80
CA ASP A 176 12.33 -18.55 17.86
C ASP A 176 11.19 -17.54 18.02
N ALA A 177 11.48 -16.24 17.97
CA ALA A 177 10.47 -15.19 18.02
C ALA A 177 9.55 -15.20 16.78
N VAL A 178 10.12 -15.39 15.58
CA VAL A 178 9.36 -15.51 14.33
C VAL A 178 8.47 -16.75 14.34
N LYS A 179 8.99 -17.90 14.78
CA LYS A 179 8.23 -19.14 14.98
C LYS A 179 7.07 -18.93 15.95
N GLY A 180 7.32 -18.26 17.07
CA GLY A 180 6.28 -17.96 18.06
C GLY A 180 5.16 -17.06 17.52
N ILE A 181 5.46 -16.14 16.61
CA ILE A 181 4.45 -15.28 15.96
C ILE A 181 3.63 -16.05 14.93
N LEU A 182 4.27 -16.89 14.11
CA LEU A 182 3.60 -17.59 13.02
C LEU A 182 2.90 -18.87 13.47
N GLY A 183 3.27 -19.45 14.61
CA GLY A 183 2.67 -20.69 15.13
C GLY A 183 2.99 -21.93 14.30
N GLN A 184 4.01 -21.88 13.43
CA GLN A 184 4.39 -22.94 12.51
C GLN A 184 5.91 -23.03 12.35
N GLN A 185 6.40 -24.11 11.74
CA GLN A 185 7.83 -24.27 11.46
C GLN A 185 8.32 -23.27 10.40
N VAL A 186 9.43 -22.62 10.70
CA VAL A 186 10.04 -21.55 9.87
C VAL A 186 11.45 -21.91 9.38
N SER A 187 12.05 -22.98 9.92
CA SER A 187 13.38 -23.45 9.54
C SER A 187 13.39 -24.12 8.16
N GLY A 188 14.41 -23.83 7.35
CA GLY A 188 14.68 -24.53 6.09
C GLY A 188 13.85 -24.08 4.88
N ARG A 189 13.10 -22.98 4.98
CA ARG A 189 12.32 -22.43 3.87
C ARG A 189 12.36 -20.90 3.82
N ALA A 190 11.97 -20.34 2.67
CA ALA A 190 11.67 -18.93 2.57
C ALA A 190 10.25 -18.64 3.10
N LEU A 191 10.12 -17.56 3.86
CA LEU A 191 8.82 -17.03 4.29
C LEU A 191 8.17 -16.24 3.17
N THR A 192 6.84 -16.32 3.07
CA THR A 192 6.04 -15.58 2.09
C THR A 192 5.93 -14.10 2.47
N ALA A 193 5.44 -13.27 1.54
CA ALA A 193 5.18 -11.86 1.81
C ALA A 193 4.19 -11.66 2.98
N ASP A 194 3.12 -12.47 3.04
CA ASP A 194 2.09 -12.37 4.08
C ASP A 194 2.61 -12.81 5.46
N GLU A 195 3.49 -13.81 5.50
CA GLU A 195 4.17 -14.23 6.71
C GLU A 195 5.07 -13.10 7.24
N TRP A 196 5.86 -12.46 6.36
CA TRP A 196 6.66 -11.30 6.75
C TRP A 196 5.79 -10.13 7.23
N ILE A 197 4.66 -9.85 6.57
CA ILE A 197 3.71 -8.83 7.01
C ILE A 197 3.21 -9.13 8.43
N THR A 198 2.87 -10.40 8.71
CA THR A 198 2.42 -10.84 10.03
C THR A 198 3.49 -10.61 11.11
N VAL A 199 4.74 -11.01 10.82
CA VAL A 199 5.89 -10.80 11.72
C VAL A 199 6.14 -9.31 11.97
N MET A 200 6.23 -8.51 10.90
CA MET A 200 6.51 -7.07 11.00
C MET A 200 5.42 -6.32 11.76
N ASN A 201 4.15 -6.71 11.59
CA ASN A 201 3.05 -6.13 12.34
C ASN A 201 3.13 -6.47 13.84
N ALA A 202 3.49 -7.72 14.18
CA ALA A 202 3.65 -8.14 15.57
C ALA A 202 4.82 -7.42 16.26
N PHE A 203 6.00 -7.38 15.63
CA PHE A 203 7.13 -6.62 16.16
C PHE A 203 6.85 -5.12 16.22
N GLY A 204 6.18 -4.56 15.22
CA GLY A 204 5.89 -3.13 15.19
C GLY A 204 4.91 -2.69 16.28
N ARG A 205 3.95 -3.54 16.65
CA ARG A 205 3.11 -3.29 17.84
C ARG A 205 3.97 -3.19 19.11
N ARG A 206 4.84 -4.18 19.34
CA ARG A 206 5.74 -4.22 20.51
C ARG A 206 6.68 -3.00 20.57
N ILE A 207 7.22 -2.55 19.44
CA ILE A 207 8.08 -1.35 19.37
C ILE A 207 7.29 -0.11 19.80
N ARG A 208 6.10 0.08 19.24
CA ARG A 208 5.28 1.26 19.55
C ARG A 208 4.79 1.24 21.00
N GLU A 209 4.44 0.08 21.54
CA GLU A 209 4.10 -0.08 22.97
C GLU A 209 5.26 0.31 23.89
N LYS A 210 6.50 -0.03 23.53
CA LYS A 210 7.70 0.38 24.28
C LYS A 210 7.98 1.89 24.23
N LYS A 211 7.63 2.59 23.14
CA LYS A 211 7.86 4.04 23.00
C LYS A 211 6.83 4.93 23.71
N VAL A 212 5.68 4.37 24.09
CA VAL A 212 4.62 5.10 24.82
C VAL A 212 4.83 5.04 26.33
N ARG A 213 5.70 4.13 26.81
CA ARG A 213 6.16 4.06 28.20
C ARG A 213 7.41 4.89 28.39
#